data_AF-A0A1B8ZV16-F1
#
_entry.id   AF-A0A1B8ZV16-F1
#
_cell.length_a   1.000
_cell.length_b   1.000
_cell.length_c   1.000
_cell.angle_alpha   90.00
_cell.angle_beta   90.00
_cell.angle_gamma   90.00
#
_symmetry.space_group_name_H-M   'P 1'
#
loop_
_entity.id
_entity.type
_entity.pdbx_description
1 polymer ?
#
loop_
_entity_poly.entity_id
_entity_poly.type
_entity_poly.pdbx_seq_one_letter_code
_entity_poly.pdbx_strand_id
1 'polypeptide(L)'
;MSIKFYLRKKTGETKISFRYCRGRKDDTVLTTPFSILAEHWDSENECYRESLRKRNPKNEIDKLLNKNIDSINLKLSEFKVSLNGFILDNNYRIDSDKIKGFIAKNYGNPPTKALKPVQSPILL
;
A
#
# COMPACT_ATOMS: atom_id res chain seq x y z
N MET A 1 -13.76 7.62 15.72
CA MET A 1 -12.70 7.78 14.70
C MET A 1 -12.61 6.49 13.92
N SER A 2 -12.32 6.55 12.63
CA SER A 2 -12.14 5.35 11.82
C SER A 2 -11.08 5.55 10.75
N ILE A 3 -10.30 4.51 10.48
CA ILE A 3 -9.50 4.38 9.27
C ILE A 3 -10.06 3.20 8.50
N LYS A 4 -10.43 3.42 7.25
CA LYS A 4 -10.95 2.37 6.37
C LYS A 4 -10.11 2.29 5.11
N PHE A 5 -9.59 1.11 4.79
CA PHE A 5 -8.83 0.87 3.57
C PHE A 5 -9.75 0.33 2.47
N TYR A 6 -9.53 0.78 1.24
CA TYR A 6 -10.38 0.44 0.11
C TYR A 6 -9.69 0.69 -1.22
N LEU A 7 -10.26 0.12 -2.28
CA LEU A 7 -9.85 0.38 -3.65
C LEU A 7 -10.84 1.33 -4.32
N ARG A 8 -10.31 2.25 -5.14
CA ARG A 8 -11.14 3.14 -5.95
C ARG A 8 -11.59 2.50 -7.27
N LYS A 9 -10.80 1.55 -7.78
CA LYS A 9 -11.10 0.79 -8.99
C LYS A 9 -11.62 -0.60 -8.61
N LYS A 10 -12.48 -1.16 -9.46
CA LYS A 10 -13.03 -2.52 -9.31
C LYS A 10 -12.25 -3.58 -10.10
N THR A 11 -11.46 -3.16 -11.09
CA THR A 11 -10.68 -4.06 -11.94
C THR A 11 -9.27 -3.52 -12.21
N GLY A 12 -8.35 -4.45 -12.48
CA GLY A 12 -6.96 -4.18 -12.81
C GLY A 12 -6.11 -3.71 -11.62
N GLU A 13 -4.85 -3.39 -11.90
CA GLU A 13 -3.92 -2.91 -10.88
C GLU A 13 -4.31 -1.51 -10.39
N THR A 14 -4.37 -1.35 -9.07
CA THR A 14 -4.71 -0.08 -8.45
C THR A 14 -4.04 0.08 -7.09
N LYS A 15 -3.81 1.32 -6.68
CA LYS A 15 -3.27 1.62 -5.35
C LYS A 15 -4.35 1.50 -4.29
N ILE A 16 -3.97 0.95 -3.14
CA ILE A 16 -4.84 0.90 -1.97
C ILE A 16 -4.97 2.32 -1.41
N SER A 17 -6.21 2.78 -1.23
CA SER A 17 -6.52 4.06 -0.57
C SER A 17 -6.97 3.82 0.86
N PHE A 18 -6.91 4.85 1.69
CA PHE A 18 -7.55 4.84 3.00
C PHE A 18 -8.27 6.15 3.28
N ARG A 19 -9.33 6.05 4.05
CA ARG A 19 -10.13 7.18 4.55
C ARG A 19 -9.93 7.27 6.05
N TYR A 20 -9.44 8.41 6.53
CA TYR A 20 -9.30 8.74 7.94
C TYR A 20 -10.36 9.76 8.33
N CYS A 21 -11.30 9.36 9.20
CA CYS A 21 -12.37 10.23 9.68
C CYS A 21 -12.22 10.54 11.17
N ARG A 22 -12.05 11.83 11.48
CA ARG A 22 -12.05 12.38 12.84
C ARG A 22 -13.40 13.05 13.11
N GLY A 23 -14.45 12.23 13.22
CA GLY A 23 -15.82 12.71 13.42
C GLY A 23 -16.49 13.19 12.12
N ARG A 24 -17.53 14.01 12.23
CA ARG A 24 -18.38 14.41 11.08
C ARG A 24 -17.77 15.48 10.16
N LYS A 25 -16.77 16.23 10.63
CA LYS A 25 -16.23 17.41 9.90
C LYS A 25 -14.87 17.17 9.25
N ASP A 26 -14.12 16.18 9.72
CA ASP A 26 -12.75 15.93 9.26
C ASP A 26 -12.69 14.58 8.56
N ASP A 27 -12.57 14.65 7.23
CA ASP A 27 -12.50 13.48 6.36
C ASP A 27 -11.30 13.60 5.42
N THR A 28 -10.28 12.77 5.66
CA THR A 28 -9.04 12.76 4.89
C THR A 28 -8.97 11.48 4.07
N VAL A 29 -8.86 11.62 2.75
CA VAL A 29 -8.64 10.49 1.85
C VAL A 29 -7.25 10.54 1.26
N LEU A 30 -6.47 9.48 1.47
CA LEU A 30 -5.09 9.37 1.01
C LEU A 30 -4.84 8.00 0.38
N THR A 31 -3.71 7.90 -0.32
CA THR A 31 -3.29 6.69 -1.03
C THR A 31 -2.05 6.11 -0.37
N THR A 32 -2.05 4.80 -0.17
CA THR A 32 -0.89 4.05 0.34
C THR A 32 0.18 3.89 -0.76
N PRO A 33 1.42 3.52 -0.41
CA PRO A 33 2.44 3.14 -1.38
C PRO A 33 2.16 1.79 -2.09
N PHE A 34 1.16 1.02 -1.65
CA PHE A 34 0.94 -0.35 -2.11
C PHE A 34 -0.09 -0.43 -3.24
N SER A 35 0.19 -1.30 -4.21
CA SER A 35 -0.72 -1.65 -5.31
C SER A 35 -1.16 -3.10 -5.21
N ILE A 36 -2.37 -3.38 -5.70
CA ILE A 36 -2.93 -4.72 -5.80
C ILE A 36 -3.84 -4.79 -7.04
N LEU A 37 -4.03 -5.98 -7.58
CA LEU A 37 -5.13 -6.26 -8.51
C LEU A 37 -6.45 -6.15 -7.76
N ALA A 38 -7.38 -5.35 -8.29
CA ALA A 38 -8.63 -5.06 -7.60
C ALA A 38 -9.50 -6.29 -7.34
N GLU A 39 -9.41 -7.27 -8.23
CA GLU A 39 -10.09 -8.56 -8.15
C GLU A 39 -9.61 -9.41 -6.95
N HIS A 40 -8.40 -9.14 -6.47
CA HIS A 40 -7.75 -9.88 -5.39
C HIS A 40 -7.91 -9.20 -4.03
N TRP A 41 -8.60 -8.07 -3.96
CA TRP A 41 -8.90 -7.40 -2.71
C TRP A 41 -10.01 -8.09 -1.95
N ASP A 42 -9.82 -8.18 -0.64
CA ASP A 42 -10.83 -8.53 0.34
C ASP A 42 -11.29 -7.24 1.02
N SER A 43 -12.52 -6.81 0.73
CA SER A 43 -13.07 -5.57 1.29
C SER A 43 -13.51 -5.70 2.74
N GLU A 44 -13.71 -6.92 3.23
CA GLU A 44 -14.14 -7.18 4.61
C GLU A 44 -12.94 -7.16 5.54
N ASN A 45 -11.86 -7.85 5.14
CA ASN A 45 -10.62 -7.91 5.90
C ASN A 45 -9.62 -6.79 5.53
N GLU A 46 -9.97 -6.00 4.51
CA GLU A 46 -9.17 -4.90 3.99
C GLU A 46 -7.72 -5.31 3.66
N CYS A 47 -7.56 -6.42 2.95
CA CYS A 47 -6.26 -7.03 2.63
C CYS A 47 -6.28 -7.74 1.28
N TYR A 48 -5.14 -8.33 0.90
CA TYR A 48 -5.09 -9.30 -0.19
C TYR A 48 -5.85 -10.56 0.24
N ARG A 49 -6.79 -11.00 -0.59
CA ARG A 49 -7.66 -12.15 -0.32
C ARG A 49 -6.86 -13.44 -0.09
N GLU A 50 -6.91 -13.91 1.15
CA GLU A 50 -6.24 -15.14 1.59
C GLU A 50 -6.78 -16.40 0.91
N SER A 51 -8.04 -16.40 0.49
CA SER A 51 -8.65 -17.55 -0.21
C SER A 51 -8.01 -17.85 -1.58
N LEU A 52 -7.22 -16.93 -2.14
CA LEU A 52 -6.45 -17.15 -3.36
C LEU A 52 -5.19 -17.99 -3.13
N ARG A 53 -4.77 -18.14 -1.86
CA ARG A 53 -3.59 -18.92 -1.46
C ARG A 53 -3.77 -20.39 -1.85
N LYS A 54 -2.76 -20.97 -2.48
CA LYS A 54 -2.72 -22.41 -2.78
C LYS A 54 -2.19 -23.17 -1.57
N ARG A 55 -2.99 -24.07 -1.01
CA ARG A 55 -2.59 -24.91 0.15
C ARG A 55 -1.32 -25.71 -0.13
N ASN A 56 -1.19 -26.26 -1.34
CA ASN A 56 -0.05 -27.06 -1.78
C ASN A 56 0.44 -26.56 -3.16
N PRO A 57 1.23 -25.48 -3.22
CA PRO A 57 1.68 -24.90 -4.48
C PRO A 57 2.69 -25.82 -5.18
N LYS A 58 2.33 -26.35 -6.35
CA LYS A 58 3.15 -27.35 -7.07
C LYS A 58 4.16 -26.72 -8.04
N ASN A 59 3.83 -25.55 -8.59
CA ASN A 59 4.67 -24.84 -9.54
C ASN A 59 5.19 -23.50 -8.95
N GLU A 60 6.17 -22.89 -9.61
CA GLU A 60 6.76 -21.63 -9.15
C GLU A 60 5.79 -20.46 -9.19
N ILE A 61 4.80 -20.47 -10.09
CA ILE A 61 3.78 -19.43 -10.19
C ILE A 61 2.90 -19.41 -8.93
N ASP A 62 2.44 -20.58 -8.48
CA ASP A 62 1.65 -20.75 -7.27
C ASP A 62 2.44 -20.37 -6.01
N LYS A 63 3.74 -20.75 -5.97
CA LYS A 63 4.62 -20.35 -4.86
C LYS A 63 4.83 -18.84 -4.83
N LEU A 64 5.03 -18.21 -5.99
CA LEU A 64 5.18 -16.77 -6.13
C LEU A 64 3.89 -16.05 -5.74
N LEU A 65 2.73 -16.57 -6.13
CA LEU A 65 1.43 -16.05 -5.72
C LEU A 65 1.31 -16.05 -4.18
N ASN A 66 1.55 -17.19 -3.53
CA ASN A 66 1.49 -17.28 -2.07
C ASN A 66 2.46 -16.29 -1.40
N LYS A 67 3.70 -16.21 -1.87
CA LYS A 67 4.70 -15.25 -1.37
C LYS A 67 4.25 -13.80 -1.56
N ASN A 68 3.58 -13.48 -2.67
CA ASN A 68 3.05 -12.15 -2.93
C ASN A 68 1.89 -11.80 -1.99
N ILE A 69 0.99 -12.76 -1.73
CA ILE A 69 -0.08 -12.61 -0.73
C ILE A 69 0.53 -12.30 0.64
N ASP A 70 1.47 -13.15 1.10
CA ASP A 70 2.15 -12.99 2.39
C ASP A 70 2.86 -11.62 2.49
N SER A 71 3.63 -11.26 1.46
CA SER A 71 4.41 -10.02 1.42
C SER A 71 3.52 -8.78 1.46
N ILE A 72 2.45 -8.75 0.67
CA ILE A 72 1.53 -7.59 0.64
C ILE A 72 0.76 -7.49 1.95
N ASN A 73 0.23 -8.61 2.48
CA ASN A 73 -0.54 -8.59 3.71
C ASN A 73 0.31 -8.20 4.93
N LEU A 74 1.55 -8.70 5.00
CA LEU A 74 2.48 -8.30 6.05
C LEU A 74 2.79 -6.80 5.97
N LYS A 75 3.22 -6.30 4.81
CA LYS A 75 3.56 -4.88 4.63
C LYS A 75 2.38 -3.94 4.89
N LEU A 76 1.18 -4.35 4.46
CA LEU A 76 -0.03 -3.57 4.69
C LEU A 76 -0.41 -3.57 6.18
N SER A 77 -0.24 -4.69 6.89
CA SER A 77 -0.43 -4.79 8.34
C SER A 77 0.54 -3.88 9.09
N GLU A 78 1.83 -3.94 8.77
CA GLU A 78 2.86 -3.06 9.33
C GLU A 78 2.52 -1.59 9.09
N PHE A 79 2.12 -1.23 7.86
CA PHE A 79 1.67 0.13 7.55
C PHE A 79 0.46 0.56 8.38
N LYS A 80 -0.55 -0.30 8.54
CA LYS A 80 -1.73 -0.01 9.37
C LYS A 80 -1.32 0.27 10.82
N VAL A 81 -0.43 -0.54 11.38
CA VAL A 81 0.10 -0.37 12.74
C VAL A 81 0.88 0.94 12.86
N SER A 82 1.81 1.21 11.95
CA SER A 82 2.63 2.43 11.98
C SER A 82 1.79 3.70 11.78
N LEU A 83 0.80 3.68 10.88
CA LEU A 83 -0.11 4.79 10.67
C LEU A 83 -0.96 5.07 11.92
N ASN A 84 -1.48 4.01 12.55
CA ASN A 84 -2.23 4.14 13.80
C ASN A 84 -1.35 4.71 14.92
N GLY A 85 -0.12 4.19 15.09
CA GLY A 85 0.85 4.72 16.05
C GLY A 85 1.13 6.20 15.82
N PHE A 86 1.40 6.58 14.58
CA PHE A 86 1.64 7.99 14.23
C PHE A 86 0.44 8.90 14.53
N ILE A 87 -0.79 8.44 14.29
CA ILE A 87 -2.00 9.19 14.62
C ILE A 87 -2.18 9.31 16.14
N LEU A 88 -1.90 8.25 16.89
CA LEU A 88 -1.95 8.21 18.36
C LEU A 88 -0.94 9.18 18.98
N ASP A 89 0.31 9.16 18.50
CA ASP A 89 1.39 10.03 18.97
C ASP A 89 1.09 11.52 18.72
N ASN A 90 0.27 11.82 17.71
CA ASN A 90 -0.21 13.17 17.42
C ASN A 90 -1.55 13.50 18.12
N ASN A 91 -1.94 12.70 19.13
CA ASN A 91 -3.18 12.84 19.89
C ASN A 91 -4.40 13.05 18.98
N TYR A 92 -4.46 12.32 17.86
CA TYR A 92 -5.54 12.41 16.87
C TYR A 92 -5.69 13.78 16.18
N ARG A 93 -4.81 14.74 16.47
CA ARG A 93 -4.85 16.12 15.98
C ARG A 93 -3.95 16.31 14.76
N ILE A 94 -4.17 15.47 13.76
CA ILE A 94 -3.35 15.43 12.55
C ILE A 94 -4.16 15.77 11.30
N ASP A 95 -3.55 16.54 10.40
CA ASP A 95 -4.09 16.92 9.10
C ASP A 95 -3.56 16.01 7.97
N SER A 96 -4.11 16.20 6.76
CA SER A 96 -3.72 15.40 5.61
C SER A 96 -2.24 15.57 5.22
N ASP A 97 -1.64 16.73 5.44
CA ASP A 97 -0.29 17.02 4.97
C ASP A 97 0.77 16.39 5.87
N LYS A 98 0.53 16.36 7.18
CA LYS A 98 1.35 15.58 8.11
C LYS A 98 1.28 14.08 7.81
N ILE A 99 0.11 13.55 7.47
CA ILE A 99 -0.02 12.14 7.09
C ILE A 99 0.72 11.87 5.77
N LYS A 100 0.61 12.74 4.76
CA LYS A 100 1.40 12.64 3.53
C LYS A 100 2.90 12.68 3.82
N GLY A 101 3.35 13.58 4.70
CA GLY A 101 4.75 13.68 5.13
C GLY A 101 5.25 12.40 5.80
N PHE A 102 4.45 11.81 6.68
CA PHE A 102 4.75 10.50 7.28
C PHE A 102 4.87 9.40 6.23
N ILE A 103 3.94 9.33 5.28
CA ILE A 103 3.96 8.33 4.21
C ILE A 103 5.21 8.51 3.34
N ALA A 104 5.51 9.74 2.92
CA ALA A 104 6.66 10.04 2.08
C ALA A 104 7.99 9.74 2.78
N LYS A 105 8.11 10.05 4.08
CA LYS A 105 9.32 9.80 4.87
C LYS A 105 9.60 8.31 5.07
N ASN A 106 8.57 7.51 5.34
CA ASN A 106 8.74 6.10 5.75
C ASN A 106 8.56 5.10 4.60
N TYR A 107 7.83 5.49 3.55
CA TYR A 107 7.48 4.61 2.44
C TYR A 107 7.64 5.26 1.07
N GLY A 108 8.14 6.49 0.99
CA GLY A 108 8.54 7.09 -0.27
C GLY A 108 9.71 6.33 -0.86
N ASN A 109 9.75 6.21 -2.19
CA ASN A 109 10.94 5.72 -2.86
C ASN A 109 12.09 6.69 -2.54
N PRO A 110 13.28 6.20 -2.13
CA PRO A 110 14.46 7.04 -2.18
C PRO A 110 14.59 7.57 -3.61
N PRO A 111 15.07 8.81 -3.81
CA PRO A 111 15.21 9.37 -5.15
C PRO A 111 16.00 8.38 -6.00
N THR A 112 15.36 7.81 -7.00
CA THR A 112 16.00 6.99 -8.01
C THR A 112 17.06 7.88 -8.62
N LYS A 113 18.34 7.68 -8.32
CA LYS A 113 19.41 8.30 -9.11
C LYS A 113 19.12 7.87 -10.53
N ALA A 114 18.66 8.81 -11.36
CA ALA A 114 18.44 8.56 -12.77
C ALA A 114 19.76 7.98 -13.29
N LEU A 115 19.75 6.70 -13.66
CA LEU A 115 20.84 6.11 -14.41
C LEU A 115 20.90 6.91 -15.70
N LYS A 116 21.90 7.78 -15.81
CA LYS A 116 22.18 8.49 -17.06
C LYS A 116 22.28 7.42 -18.15
N PRO A 117 21.62 7.59 -19.31
CA PRO A 117 21.79 6.65 -20.41
C PRO A 117 23.28 6.59 -20.73
N VAL A 118 23.84 5.38 -20.68
CA VAL A 118 25.18 5.10 -21.19
C VAL A 118 25.11 5.40 -22.68
N GLN A 119 25.74 6.49 -23.10
CA GLN A 119 25.99 6.74 -24.51
C GLN A 119 26.92 5.62 -24.98
N SER A 120 26.36 4.67 -25.73
CA SER A 120 27.16 3.69 -26.46
C SER A 120 28.08 4.46 -27.41
N PRO A 121 29.39 4.22 -27.40
CA PRO A 121 30.28 4.83 -28.38
C PRO A 121 29.88 4.30 -29.76
N ILE A 122 29.59 5.22 -30.68
CA ILE A 122 29.46 4.93 -32.10
C ILE A 122 30.82 4.40 -32.54
N LEU A 123 30.89 3.12 -32.88
CA LEU A 123 32.00 2.58 -33.66
C LEU A 123 31.81 3.09 -35.09
N LEU A 124 32.88 3.71 -35.59
CA LEU A 124 33.08 4.41 -36.86
C LEU A 124 32.38 3.77 -38.07
#